data_AF-A0A4Q9JVL4-F1
#
_entry.id   AF-A0A4Q9JVL4-F1
#
_cell.length_a   1.000
_cell.length_b   1.000
_cell.length_c   1.000
_cell.angle_alpha   90.00
_cell.angle_beta   90.00
_cell.angle_gamma   90.00
#
_symmetry.space_group_name_H-M   'P 1'
#
loop_
_entity.id
_entity.type
_entity.pdbx_description
1 polymer ?
#
loop_
_entity_poly.entity_id
_entity_poly.type
_entity_poly.pdbx_seq_one_letter_code
_entity_poly.pdbx_strand_id
1 'polypeptide(L)'
;MAYIFVILASLNLMHQNSEYFIAMSYFWGFILVFILSFGSIIQKIIVKKDEICFKNKLIFIFSINIFFIFLVIISYFYIQQIATFIGLNLNNQSLSIIKSLYFAYVIFHLSYSIKCIFYAAGCFEKTLLISILINFCIYFPYYFLVIDNIDFLIKIFSIGVCLNFIISSVFLVFFIKANVNNKNVKITS
;
A
#
# COMPACT_ATOMS: atom_id res chain seq x y z
N MET A 1 13.48 -2.92 7.02
CA MET A 1 13.54 -2.20 8.31
C MET A 1 13.42 -0.69 8.17
N ALA A 2 14.03 -0.04 7.16
CA ALA A 2 13.91 1.42 6.96
C ALA A 2 12.45 1.92 6.84
N TYR A 3 11.56 1.20 6.15
CA TYR A 3 10.12 1.53 6.11
C TYR A 3 9.46 1.58 7.50
N ILE A 4 9.79 0.62 8.37
CA ILE A 4 9.26 0.58 9.75
C ILE A 4 9.80 1.77 10.55
N PHE A 5 11.05 2.16 10.34
CA PHE A 5 11.63 3.35 10.97
C PHE A 5 10.93 4.63 10.51
N VAL A 6 10.63 4.77 9.21
CA VAL A 6 9.86 5.90 8.69
C VAL A 6 8.47 5.93 9.33
N ILE A 7 7.80 4.78 9.45
CA ILE A 7 6.50 4.67 10.14
C ILE A 7 6.61 5.09 11.61
N LEU A 8 7.59 4.55 12.34
CA LEU A 8 7.78 4.83 13.77
C LEU A 8 8.16 6.30 14.00
N ALA A 9 8.97 6.90 13.12
CA ALA A 9 9.29 8.31 13.15
C ALA A 9 8.04 9.16 12.82
N SER A 10 7.19 8.71 11.89
CA SER A 10 5.89 9.35 11.64
C SER A 10 5.05 9.34 12.92
N LEU A 11 4.88 8.17 13.52
CA LEU A 11 4.05 7.97 14.71
C LEU A 11 4.57 8.77 15.91
N ASN A 12 5.88 8.86 16.08
CA ASN A 12 6.50 9.62 17.18
C ASN A 12 6.28 11.13 17.01
N LEU A 13 6.53 11.68 15.83
CA LEU A 13 6.27 13.09 15.52
C LEU A 13 4.76 13.40 15.56
N MET A 14 3.91 12.44 15.21
CA MET A 14 2.45 12.56 15.28
C MET A 14 1.92 12.54 16.71
N HIS A 15 2.51 11.75 17.61
CA HIS A 15 2.12 11.78 19.02
C HIS A 15 2.35 13.16 19.65
N GLN A 16 3.39 13.86 19.19
CA GLN A 16 3.68 15.23 19.60
C GLN A 16 2.71 16.26 18.99
N ASN A 17 1.96 15.90 17.94
CA ASN A 17 1.02 16.77 17.23
C ASN A 17 -0.43 16.19 17.25
N SER A 18 -1.20 16.56 18.29
CA SER A 18 -2.52 16.00 18.61
C SER A 18 -3.56 16.08 17.48
N GLU A 19 -3.55 17.13 16.66
CA GLU A 19 -4.48 17.31 15.53
C GLU A 19 -4.29 16.27 14.43
N TYR A 20 -3.04 15.82 14.20
CA TYR A 20 -2.72 14.81 13.20
C TYR A 20 -2.85 13.39 13.76
N PHE A 21 -2.76 13.22 15.07
CA PHE A 21 -2.79 11.91 15.71
C PHE A 21 -4.10 11.16 15.47
N ILE A 22 -5.27 11.80 15.62
CA ILE A 22 -6.58 11.12 15.49
C ILE A 22 -6.86 10.72 14.04
N ALA A 23 -6.66 11.64 13.09
CA ALA A 23 -6.80 11.33 11.68
C ALA A 23 -5.83 10.20 11.31
N MET A 24 -4.56 10.29 11.68
CA MET A 24 -3.57 9.33 11.23
C MET A 24 -3.59 7.99 11.95
N SER A 25 -4.05 7.92 13.21
CA SER A 25 -4.27 6.66 13.93
C SER A 25 -5.48 5.89 13.42
N TYR A 26 -6.56 6.58 13.02
CA TYR A 26 -7.68 5.96 12.31
C TYR A 26 -7.18 5.31 11.00
N PHE A 27 -6.37 6.04 10.22
CA PHE A 27 -5.78 5.54 8.98
C PHE A 27 -4.81 4.36 9.17
N TRP A 28 -3.84 4.48 10.08
CA TRP A 28 -2.87 3.41 10.34
C TRP A 28 -3.52 2.18 10.97
N GLY A 29 -4.55 2.36 11.79
CA GLY A 29 -5.37 1.27 12.32
C GLY A 29 -6.01 0.44 11.21
N PHE A 30 -6.62 1.09 10.21
CA PHE A 30 -7.18 0.39 9.05
C PHE A 30 -6.11 -0.29 8.19
N ILE A 31 -4.97 0.37 7.95
CA ILE A 31 -3.82 -0.22 7.23
C ILE A 31 -3.34 -1.50 7.91
N LEU A 32 -3.18 -1.47 9.24
CA LEU A 32 -2.64 -2.57 10.02
C LEU A 32 -3.61 -3.76 10.04
N VAL A 33 -4.90 -3.51 10.28
CA VAL A 33 -5.97 -4.52 10.21
C VAL A 33 -5.98 -5.20 8.84
N PHE A 34 -5.75 -4.42 7.78
CA PHE A 34 -5.71 -4.93 6.42
C PHE A 34 -4.50 -5.84 6.17
N ILE A 35 -3.30 -5.36 6.46
CA ILE A 35 -2.05 -6.12 6.31
C ILE A 35 -2.12 -7.42 7.11
N LEU A 36 -2.65 -7.40 8.33
CA LEU A 36 -2.79 -8.58 9.19
C LEU A 36 -3.83 -9.56 8.67
N SER A 37 -5.02 -9.07 8.30
CA SER A 37 -6.08 -9.91 7.71
C SER A 37 -5.59 -10.60 6.45
N PHE A 38 -4.86 -9.86 5.62
CA PHE A 38 -4.32 -10.33 4.36
C PHE A 38 -3.12 -11.26 4.52
N GLY A 39 -2.21 -10.98 5.45
CA GLY A 39 -1.13 -11.89 5.84
C GLY A 39 -1.66 -13.26 6.26
N SER A 40 -2.76 -13.28 7.02
CA SER A 40 -3.44 -14.54 7.41
C SER A 40 -4.02 -15.28 6.20
N ILE A 41 -4.54 -14.55 5.20
CA ILE A 41 -5.12 -15.13 3.98
C ILE A 41 -4.01 -15.68 3.08
N ILE A 42 -2.91 -14.93 2.86
CA ILE A 42 -1.74 -15.38 2.11
C ILE A 42 -1.14 -16.64 2.76
N GLN A 43 -0.96 -16.64 4.08
CA GLN A 43 -0.46 -17.81 4.79
C GLN A 43 -1.36 -19.03 4.58
N LYS A 44 -2.69 -18.84 4.63
CA LYS A 44 -3.68 -19.90 4.34
C LYS A 44 -3.76 -20.29 2.86
N ILE A 45 -3.29 -19.46 1.93
CA ILE A 45 -3.16 -19.77 0.49
C ILE A 45 -1.91 -20.61 0.24
N ILE A 46 -0.77 -20.22 0.81
CA ILE A 46 0.51 -20.92 0.64
C ILE A 46 0.44 -22.33 1.27
N VAL A 47 -0.33 -22.51 2.34
CA VAL A 47 -0.34 -23.75 3.14
C VAL A 47 -1.33 -24.82 2.62
N LYS A 48 -2.21 -24.56 1.62
CA LYS A 48 -3.17 -25.59 1.14
C LYS A 48 -3.21 -25.80 -0.38
N LYS A 49 -3.01 -27.08 -0.76
CA LYS A 49 -2.98 -27.73 -2.08
C LYS A 49 -4.33 -27.80 -2.85
N ASP A 50 -5.21 -26.80 -2.75
CA ASP A 50 -6.54 -26.86 -3.39
C ASP A 50 -6.71 -25.82 -4.51
N GLU A 51 -6.70 -26.27 -5.76
CA GLU A 51 -6.77 -25.42 -6.97
C GLU A 51 -8.08 -24.63 -7.10
N ILE A 52 -9.21 -25.22 -6.68
CA ILE A 52 -10.55 -24.58 -6.71
C ILE A 52 -10.65 -23.45 -5.66
N CYS A 53 -9.86 -23.54 -4.58
CA CYS A 53 -9.86 -22.58 -3.48
C CYS A 53 -9.17 -21.27 -3.85
N PHE A 54 -8.27 -21.31 -4.83
CA PHE A 54 -7.37 -20.21 -5.12
C PHE A 54 -8.01 -19.07 -5.91
N LYS A 55 -8.79 -19.38 -6.95
CA LYS A 55 -9.50 -18.37 -7.75
C LYS A 55 -10.51 -17.59 -6.91
N ASN A 56 -11.29 -18.29 -6.08
CA ASN A 56 -12.29 -17.67 -5.22
C ASN A 56 -11.64 -16.80 -4.13
N LYS A 57 -10.48 -17.22 -3.59
CA LYS A 57 -9.70 -16.42 -2.64
C LYS A 57 -9.12 -15.16 -3.28
N LEU A 58 -8.63 -15.24 -4.53
CA LEU A 58 -8.20 -14.07 -5.29
C LEU A 58 -9.33 -13.09 -5.54
N ILE A 59 -10.51 -13.59 -5.97
CA ILE A 59 -11.69 -12.74 -6.17
C ILE A 59 -12.07 -12.04 -4.86
N PHE A 60 -12.11 -12.78 -3.74
CA PHE A 60 -12.38 -12.21 -2.42
C PHE A 60 -11.38 -11.10 -2.05
N ILE A 61 -10.10 -11.35 -2.25
CA ILE A 61 -9.00 -10.39 -2.06
C ILE A 61 -9.21 -9.12 -2.88
N PHE A 62 -9.54 -9.26 -4.17
CA PHE A 62 -9.76 -8.13 -5.07
C PHE A 62 -11.01 -7.34 -4.69
N SER A 63 -12.12 -8.04 -4.37
CA SER A 63 -13.37 -7.40 -3.94
C SER A 63 -13.19 -6.60 -2.66
N ILE A 64 -12.45 -7.14 -1.68
CA ILE A 64 -12.12 -6.39 -0.46
C ILE A 64 -11.25 -5.18 -0.83
N ASN A 65 -10.17 -5.34 -1.61
CA ASN A 65 -9.34 -4.20 -2.01
C ASN A 65 -10.15 -3.08 -2.69
N ILE A 66 -11.09 -3.43 -3.58
CA ILE A 66 -11.96 -2.47 -4.27
C ILE A 66 -12.89 -1.76 -3.29
N PHE A 67 -13.53 -2.50 -2.37
CA PHE A 67 -14.37 -1.91 -1.33
C PHE A 67 -13.60 -0.90 -0.48
N PHE A 68 -12.34 -1.21 -0.14
CA PHE A 68 -11.48 -0.30 0.61
C PHE A 68 -11.07 0.92 -0.19
N ILE A 69 -10.65 0.77 -1.45
CA ILE A 69 -10.38 1.90 -2.34
C ILE A 69 -11.60 2.82 -2.41
N PHE A 70 -12.80 2.25 -2.52
CA PHE A 70 -14.04 3.03 -2.54
C PHE A 70 -14.27 3.80 -1.24
N LEU A 71 -14.11 3.16 -0.08
CA LEU A 71 -14.24 3.80 1.23
C LEU A 71 -13.25 4.95 1.40
N VAL A 72 -12.01 4.77 0.96
CA VAL A 72 -10.93 5.77 1.00
C VAL A 72 -11.23 6.96 0.10
N ILE A 73 -11.74 6.72 -1.10
CA ILE A 73 -12.15 7.78 -2.03
C ILE A 73 -13.31 8.57 -1.44
N ILE A 74 -14.31 7.90 -0.84
CA ILE A 74 -15.39 8.58 -0.12
C ILE A 74 -14.81 9.46 1.00
N SER A 75 -13.98 8.89 1.87
CA SER A 75 -13.36 9.65 2.96
C SER A 75 -12.54 10.84 2.46
N TYR A 76 -11.85 10.73 1.32
CA TYR A 76 -11.11 11.83 0.71
C TYR A 76 -12.01 13.03 0.36
N PHE A 77 -13.19 12.78 -0.22
CA PHE A 77 -14.14 13.84 -0.58
C PHE A 77 -14.87 14.42 0.62
N TYR A 78 -15.15 13.60 1.64
CA TYR A 78 -15.93 13.98 2.82
C TYR A 78 -15.08 14.33 4.04
N ILE A 79 -13.76 14.42 3.91
CA ILE A 79 -12.84 14.60 5.06
C ILE A 79 -13.14 15.87 5.87
N GLN A 80 -13.58 16.94 5.21
CA GLN A 80 -13.86 18.20 5.88
C GLN A 80 -15.13 18.10 6.73
N GLN A 81 -16.17 17.44 6.23
CA GLN A 81 -17.39 17.15 6.98
C GLN A 81 -17.12 16.20 8.14
N ILE A 82 -16.30 15.17 7.93
CA ILE A 82 -15.88 14.22 8.98
C ILE A 82 -15.12 14.96 10.09
N ALA A 83 -14.18 15.84 9.72
CA ALA A 83 -13.42 16.63 10.69
C ALA A 83 -14.32 17.55 11.52
N THR A 84 -15.25 18.27 10.86
CA THR A 84 -16.23 19.12 11.56
C THR A 84 -17.11 18.31 12.51
N PHE A 85 -17.56 17.12 12.10
CA PHE A 85 -18.37 16.23 12.94
C PHE A 85 -17.62 15.74 14.19
N ILE A 86 -16.31 15.50 14.07
CA ILE A 86 -15.44 15.06 15.18
C ILE A 86 -14.96 16.25 16.03
N GLY A 87 -15.26 17.49 15.62
CA GLY A 87 -14.82 18.70 16.32
C GLY A 87 -13.35 19.05 16.07
N LEU A 88 -12.75 18.53 15.00
CA LEU A 88 -11.38 18.83 14.60
C LEU A 88 -11.37 20.08 13.72
N ASN A 89 -10.58 21.08 14.12
CA ASN A 89 -10.43 22.31 13.36
C ASN A 89 -9.22 22.22 12.42
N LEU A 90 -9.41 21.56 11.27
CA LEU A 90 -8.34 21.37 10.30
C LEU A 90 -8.04 22.67 9.55
N ASN A 91 -6.80 23.16 9.66
CA ASN A 91 -6.30 24.21 8.80
C ASN A 91 -6.04 23.70 7.36
N ASN A 92 -5.80 24.61 6.41
CA ASN A 92 -5.61 24.25 5.00
C ASN A 92 -4.39 23.33 4.77
N GLN A 93 -3.35 23.44 5.60
CA GLN A 93 -2.15 22.63 5.50
C GLN A 93 -2.42 21.19 5.94
N SER A 94 -3.06 21.00 7.10
CA SER A 94 -3.41 19.67 7.62
C SER A 94 -4.40 18.95 6.70
N LEU A 95 -5.37 19.68 6.14
CA LEU A 95 -6.29 19.14 5.14
C LEU A 95 -5.57 18.65 3.87
N SER A 96 -4.59 19.41 3.38
CA SER A 96 -3.79 19.04 2.21
C SER A 96 -2.97 17.76 2.45
N ILE A 97 -2.37 17.67 3.64
CA ILE A 97 -1.56 16.52 4.07
C ILE A 97 -2.42 15.27 4.16
N ILE A 98 -3.57 15.34 4.83
CA ILE A 98 -4.49 14.22 4.98
C ILE A 98 -5.00 13.74 3.60
N LYS A 99 -5.33 14.68 2.70
CA LYS A 99 -5.72 14.37 1.32
C LYS A 99 -4.59 13.68 0.54
N SER A 100 -3.35 14.14 0.68
CA SER A 100 -2.18 13.49 0.06
C SER A 100 -2.02 12.04 0.51
N LEU A 101 -2.27 11.77 1.79
CA LEU A 101 -2.20 10.42 2.37
C LEU A 101 -3.32 9.50 1.88
N TYR A 102 -4.55 9.99 1.82
CA TYR A 102 -5.66 9.26 1.19
C TYR A 102 -5.33 8.87 -0.26
N PHE A 103 -4.76 9.80 -1.03
CA PHE A 103 -4.34 9.52 -2.41
C PHE A 103 -3.22 8.47 -2.49
N ALA A 104 -2.18 8.61 -1.65
CA ALA A 104 -1.12 7.61 -1.55
C ALA A 104 -1.69 6.24 -1.20
N TYR A 105 -2.71 6.18 -0.34
CA TYR A 105 -3.33 4.93 0.07
C TYR A 105 -4.10 4.22 -1.06
N VAL A 106 -4.80 4.97 -1.91
CA VAL A 106 -5.40 4.39 -3.14
C VAL A 106 -4.32 3.73 -4.00
N ILE A 107 -3.19 4.42 -4.20
CA ILE A 107 -2.06 3.89 -4.98
C ILE A 107 -1.44 2.67 -4.30
N PHE A 108 -1.33 2.67 -2.97
CA PHE A 108 -0.85 1.53 -2.22
C PHE A 108 -1.70 0.28 -2.48
N HIS A 109 -3.03 0.40 -2.42
CA HIS A 109 -3.94 -0.73 -2.69
C HIS A 109 -3.89 -1.22 -4.13
N LEU A 110 -3.70 -0.32 -5.10
CA LEU A 110 -3.49 -0.70 -6.49
C LEU A 110 -2.17 -1.48 -6.66
N SER A 111 -1.08 -0.99 -6.06
CA SER A 111 0.21 -1.70 -6.04
C SER A 111 0.09 -3.07 -5.37
N TYR A 112 -0.64 -3.12 -4.26
CA TYR A 112 -0.86 -4.33 -3.51
C TYR A 112 -1.64 -5.38 -4.32
N SER A 113 -2.67 -4.96 -5.05
CA SER A 113 -3.44 -5.83 -5.94
C SER A 113 -2.55 -6.49 -7.01
N ILE A 114 -1.57 -5.76 -7.55
CA ILE A 114 -0.58 -6.32 -8.47
C ILE A 114 0.30 -7.37 -7.79
N LYS A 115 0.77 -7.09 -6.56
CA LYS A 115 1.57 -8.05 -5.79
C LYS A 115 0.79 -9.33 -5.47
N CYS A 116 -0.52 -9.23 -5.27
CA CYS A 116 -1.39 -10.40 -5.10
C CYS A 116 -1.38 -11.31 -6.33
N ILE A 117 -1.32 -10.75 -7.55
CA ILE A 117 -1.18 -11.53 -8.78
C ILE A 117 0.15 -12.30 -8.80
N PHE A 118 1.25 -11.70 -8.34
CA PHE A 118 2.53 -12.39 -8.26
C PHE A 118 2.56 -13.48 -7.20
N TYR A 119 2.01 -13.22 -6.01
CA TYR A 119 1.87 -14.24 -4.98
C TYR A 119 1.02 -15.41 -5.45
N ALA A 120 -0.05 -15.08 -6.17
CA ALA A 120 -0.86 -16.07 -6.85
C ALA A 120 -0.06 -16.92 -7.84
N ALA A 121 0.73 -16.28 -8.70
CA ALA A 121 1.56 -16.98 -9.68
C ALA A 121 2.78 -17.71 -9.05
N GLY A 122 2.90 -17.80 -7.73
CA GLY A 122 4.06 -18.38 -7.04
C GLY A 122 5.36 -17.58 -7.23
N CYS A 123 5.28 -16.35 -7.73
CA CYS A 123 6.43 -15.50 -8.07
C CYS A 123 6.87 -14.63 -6.87
N PHE A 124 7.13 -15.25 -5.72
CA PHE A 124 7.51 -14.55 -4.47
C PHE A 124 8.81 -13.75 -4.61
N GLU A 125 9.74 -14.21 -5.44
CA GLU A 125 11.01 -13.52 -5.68
C GLU A 125 10.81 -12.13 -6.28
N LYS A 126 9.80 -11.96 -7.15
CA LYS A 126 9.48 -10.67 -7.77
C LYS A 126 8.94 -9.67 -6.75
N THR A 127 8.04 -10.10 -5.86
CA THR A 127 7.50 -9.22 -4.81
C THR A 127 8.56 -8.84 -3.78
N LEU A 128 9.48 -9.76 -3.48
CA LEU A 128 10.64 -9.51 -2.63
C LEU A 128 11.61 -8.52 -3.27
N LEU A 129 11.96 -8.69 -4.55
CA LEU A 129 12.83 -7.78 -5.29
C LEU A 129 12.25 -6.36 -5.38
N ILE A 130 10.95 -6.24 -5.70
CA ILE A 130 10.24 -4.95 -5.66
C ILE A 130 10.38 -4.30 -4.29
N SER A 131 10.19 -5.07 -3.22
CA SER A 131 10.27 -4.56 -1.85
C SER A 131 11.68 -4.12 -1.46
N ILE A 132 12.71 -4.84 -1.90
CA ILE A 132 14.12 -4.46 -1.70
C ILE A 132 14.43 -3.16 -2.44
N LEU A 133 14.06 -3.06 -3.73
CA LEU A 133 14.28 -1.87 -4.56
C LEU A 133 13.69 -0.62 -3.90
N ILE A 134 12.44 -0.69 -3.45
CA ILE A 134 11.78 0.47 -2.81
C ILE A 134 12.45 0.82 -1.48
N ASN A 135 12.74 -0.17 -0.65
CA ASN A 135 13.37 0.08 0.64
C ASN A 135 14.78 0.65 0.49
N PHE A 136 15.55 0.17 -0.49
CA PHE A 136 16.93 0.59 -0.70
C PHE A 136 17.04 1.91 -1.47
N CYS A 137 16.25 2.11 -2.53
CA CYS A 137 16.36 3.32 -3.35
C CYS A 137 15.64 4.51 -2.75
N ILE A 138 14.60 4.29 -1.95
CA ILE A 138 13.76 5.36 -1.43
C ILE A 138 13.99 5.48 0.07
N TYR A 139 13.63 4.47 0.87
CA TYR A 139 13.61 4.64 2.32
C TYR A 139 15.00 4.64 2.99
N PHE A 140 15.99 3.98 2.40
CA PHE A 140 17.34 3.87 2.97
C PHE A 140 18.13 5.19 2.96
N PRO A 141 18.14 6.00 1.88
CA PRO A 141 18.73 7.35 1.91
C PRO A 141 18.20 8.22 3.06
N TYR A 142 16.92 8.08 3.39
CA TYR A 142 16.27 8.87 4.43
C TYR A 142 16.51 8.35 5.85
N TYR A 143 17.04 7.14 6.00
CA TYR A 143 17.43 6.63 7.32
C TYR A 143 18.56 7.45 7.96
N PHE A 144 19.43 8.05 7.14
CA PHE A 144 20.55 8.87 7.62
C PHE A 144 20.20 10.35 7.81
N LEU A 145 19.00 10.77 7.38
CA LEU A 145 18.50 12.11 7.58
C LEU A 145 17.71 12.14 8.88
N VAL A 146 18.11 13.00 9.82
CA VAL A 146 17.27 13.32 10.99
C VAL A 146 16.06 14.09 10.46
N ILE A 147 14.92 13.40 10.35
CA ILE A 147 13.69 13.99 9.82
C ILE A 147 12.86 14.49 10.99
N ASP A 148 12.81 15.81 11.15
CA ASP A 148 12.01 16.49 12.19
C ASP A 148 10.72 17.10 11.65
N ASN A 149 10.44 16.91 10.34
CA ASN A 149 9.29 17.52 9.66
C ASN A 149 8.32 16.46 9.13
N ILE A 150 7.09 16.47 9.67
CA ILE A 150 6.00 15.55 9.31
C ILE A 150 5.64 15.67 7.82
N ASP A 151 5.59 16.88 7.26
CA ASP A 151 5.22 17.11 5.87
C ASP A 151 6.23 16.48 4.92
N PHE A 152 7.51 16.58 5.27
CA PHE A 152 8.60 15.97 4.52
C PHE A 152 8.52 14.44 4.57
N LEU A 153 8.22 13.90 5.75
CA LEU A 153 8.07 12.46 5.96
C LEU A 153 6.89 11.89 5.15
N ILE A 154 5.74 12.58 5.18
CA ILE A 154 4.55 12.20 4.41
C ILE A 154 4.83 12.25 2.90
N LYS A 155 5.56 13.26 2.43
CA LYS A 155 5.99 13.32 1.02
C LYS A 155 6.85 12.13 0.63
N ILE A 156 7.85 11.77 1.44
CA ILE A 156 8.70 10.60 1.19
C ILE A 156 7.88 9.32 1.13
N PHE A 157 6.96 9.14 2.08
CA PHE A 157 6.05 8.00 2.10
C PHE A 157 5.21 7.93 0.81
N SER A 158 4.56 9.03 0.43
CA SER A 158 3.74 9.11 -0.78
C SER A 158 4.56 8.81 -2.04
N ILE A 159 5.77 9.35 -2.16
CA ILE A 159 6.69 9.05 -3.27
C ILE A 159 7.06 7.56 -3.29
N GLY A 160 7.37 7.00 -2.12
CA GLY A 160 7.68 5.58 -1.96
C GLY A 160 6.56 4.67 -2.44
N VAL A 161 5.31 5.03 -2.11
CA VAL A 161 4.12 4.30 -2.54
C VAL A 161 3.88 4.44 -4.05
N CYS A 162 4.03 5.65 -4.62
CA CYS A 162 3.92 5.88 -6.06
C CYS A 162 4.94 5.04 -6.86
N LEU A 163 6.21 5.08 -6.45
CA LEU A 163 7.26 4.30 -7.11
C LEU A 163 7.04 2.80 -6.94
N ASN A 164 6.53 2.35 -5.80
CA ASN A 164 6.14 0.96 -5.61
C ASN A 164 5.08 0.50 -6.62
N PHE A 165 4.06 1.33 -6.85
CA PHE A 165 3.04 1.06 -7.86
C PHE A 165 3.62 1.02 -9.28
N ILE A 166 4.48 1.98 -9.64
CA ILE A 166 5.11 2.04 -10.96
C ILE A 166 5.95 0.79 -11.21
N ILE A 167 6.88 0.46 -10.30
CA ILE A 167 7.75 -0.72 -10.45
C ILE A 167 6.90 -1.99 -10.50
N SER A 168 5.91 -2.14 -9.62
CA SER A 168 5.00 -3.30 -9.64
C SER A 168 4.28 -3.43 -10.98
N SER A 169 3.81 -2.33 -11.55
CA SER A 169 3.13 -2.30 -12.86
C SER A 169 4.05 -2.68 -14.01
N VAL A 170 5.29 -2.18 -14.00
CA VAL A 170 6.31 -2.56 -14.99
C VAL A 170 6.58 -4.05 -14.95
N PHE A 171 6.79 -4.62 -13.75
CA PHE A 171 6.97 -6.06 -13.57
C PHE A 171 5.75 -6.85 -14.05
N LEU A 172 4.54 -6.33 -13.86
CA LEU A 172 3.31 -6.98 -14.29
C LEU A 172 3.24 -7.05 -15.82
N VAL A 173 3.57 -5.96 -16.51
CA VAL A 173 3.63 -5.92 -17.98
C VAL A 173 4.63 -6.95 -18.52
N PHE A 174 5.83 -7.02 -17.93
CA PHE A 174 6.83 -8.01 -18.33
C PHE A 174 6.36 -9.45 -18.06
N PHE A 175 5.70 -9.69 -16.93
CA PHE A 175 5.15 -10.99 -16.60
C PHE A 175 4.04 -11.44 -17.57
N ILE A 176 3.13 -10.54 -17.94
CA ILE A 176 2.09 -10.83 -18.92
C ILE A 176 2.71 -11.13 -20.29
N LYS A 177 3.66 -10.30 -20.75
CA LYS A 177 4.36 -10.52 -22.04
C LYS A 177 5.08 -11.87 -22.09
N ALA A 178 5.81 -12.24 -21.04
CA ALA A 178 6.52 -13.52 -20.98
C ALA A 178 5.56 -14.72 -21.06
N ASN A 179 4.41 -14.65 -20.38
CA ASN A 179 3.42 -15.73 -20.40
C ASN A 179 2.68 -15.85 -21.74
N VAL A 180 2.41 -14.73 -22.42
CA VAL A 180 1.83 -14.73 -23.77
C VAL A 180 2.80 -15.37 -24.78
N ASN A 181 4.08 -14.99 -24.74
CA ASN A 181 5.09 -15.56 -25.63
C ASN A 181 5.27 -17.08 -25.40
N ASN A 182 5.30 -17.54 -24.14
CA ASN A 182 5.42 -18.97 -23.82
C ASN A 182 4.21 -19.80 -24.28
N LYS A 183 3.00 -19.23 -24.30
CA LYS A 183 1.82 -19.90 -24.86
C LYS A 183 1.91 -20.03 -26.37
N ASN A 184 2.41 -19.02 -27.07
CA ASN A 184 2.55 -19.04 -28.53
C ASN A 184 3.58 -20.08 -29.00
N VAL A 185 4.71 -20.22 -28.28
CA VAL A 185 5.76 -21.21 -28.60
C VAL A 185 5.24 -22.66 -28.46
N LYS A 186 4.35 -22.94 -27.50
CA LYS A 186 3.74 -24.27 -27.32
C LYS A 186 2.69 -24.66 -28.35
N ILE A 187 2.16 -23.70 -29.13
CA ILE A 187 1.15 -23.97 -30.17
C ILE A 187 1.84 -24.27 -31.51
N THR A 188 3.10 -23.84 -31.66
CA THR A 188 3.91 -24.03 -32.88
C THR A 188 4.88 -25.22 -32.83
N SER A 189 4.91 -25.97 -31.73
CA SER A 189 5.71 -27.19 -31.52
C SER A 189 4.82 -28.43 -31.56
#